data_AF-A0A239DGJ0-F1
#
_entry.id   AF-A0A239DGJ0-F1
#
_cell.length_a   1.000
_cell.length_b   1.000
_cell.length_c   1.000
_cell.angle_alpha   90.00
_cell.angle_beta   90.00
_cell.angle_gamma   90.00
#
_symmetry.space_group_name_H-M   'P 1'
#
loop_
_entity.id
_entity.type
_entity.pdbx_description
1 polymer ?
#
loop_
_entity_poly.entity_id
_entity_poly.type
_entity_poly.pdbx_seq_one_letter_code
_entity_poly.pdbx_strand_id
1 'polypeptide(L)' 'MECPRCGWPESDVHEVLSRHLTSEGVVTYTRCACGRPQMRVQGFEPGPVVAAGRDDAPKHR' A
#
# COMPACT_ATOMS: atom_id res chain seq x y z
N MET A 1 -11.78 1.93 -13.87
CA MET A 1 -12.47 3.24 -13.91
C MET A 1 -11.39 4.31 -14.15
N GLU A 2 -11.75 5.42 -14.78
CA GLU A 2 -10.82 6.45 -15.23
C GLU A 2 -11.21 7.81 -14.66
N CYS A 3 -10.24 8.71 -14.53
CA CYS A 3 -10.49 10.04 -14.00
C CYS A 3 -11.41 10.82 -14.96
N PRO A 4 -12.60 11.29 -14.53
CA PRO A 4 -13.55 11.97 -15.42
C PRO A 4 -13.07 13.35 -15.91
N ARG A 5 -11.88 13.81 -15.48
CA ARG A 5 -11.31 15.11 -15.87
C ARG A 5 -10.22 15.00 -16.92
N CYS A 6 -9.50 13.89 -17.00
CA CYS A 6 -8.40 13.72 -17.95
C CYS A 6 -8.23 12.31 -18.52
N GLY A 7 -9.15 11.38 -18.21
CA GLY A 7 -9.12 9.99 -18.71
C GLY A 7 -8.02 9.11 -18.11
N TRP A 8 -7.22 9.62 -17.17
CA TRP A 8 -6.12 8.84 -16.58
C TRP A 8 -6.67 7.61 -15.81
N PRO A 9 -6.13 6.40 -16.01
CA PRO A 9 -6.63 5.21 -15.34
C PRO A 9 -6.51 5.33 -13.82
N GLU A 10 -7.58 5.04 -13.07
CA GLU A 10 -7.50 5.08 -11.61
C GLU A 10 -6.66 3.94 -11.03
N SER A 11 -6.34 2.90 -11.79
CA SER A 11 -5.34 1.89 -11.39
C SER A 11 -3.93 2.46 -11.32
N ASP A 12 -3.64 3.48 -12.12
CA ASP A 12 -2.29 3.94 -12.39
C ASP A 12 -1.99 5.17 -11.55
N VAL A 13 -1.01 5.04 -10.66
CA VAL A 13 -0.61 6.13 -9.79
C VAL A 13 0.34 7.06 -10.53
N HIS A 14 -0.09 8.30 -10.78
CA HIS A 14 0.75 9.31 -11.41
C HIS A 14 1.79 9.89 -10.43
N GLU A 15 1.35 10.40 -9.27
CA GLU A 15 2.26 10.91 -8.23
C GLU A 15 1.75 10.52 -6.83
N VAL A 16 2.66 10.08 -5.95
CA VAL A 16 2.37 9.84 -4.53
C VAL A 16 2.77 11.05 -3.72
N LEU A 17 1.81 11.63 -3.00
CA LEU A 17 2.03 12.80 -2.15
C LEU A 17 2.48 12.39 -0.74
N SER A 18 1.83 11.38 -0.16
CA SER A 18 2.18 10.86 1.16
C SER A 18 1.64 9.45 1.39
N ARG A 19 2.24 8.76 2.38
CA ARG A 19 1.79 7.46 2.88
C ARG A 19 1.74 7.48 4.39
N HIS A 20 0.65 6.97 4.94
CA HIS A 20 0.42 6.92 6.39
C HIS A 20 0.00 5.52 6.79
N LEU A 21 0.76 4.94 7.72
CA LEU A 21 0.39 3.69 8.38
C LEU A 21 -0.74 3.98 9.36
N THR A 22 -1.75 3.12 9.38
CA THR A 22 -2.83 3.13 10.38
C THR A 22 -2.92 1.74 11.03
N SER A 23 -3.79 1.58 12.01
CA SER A 23 -4.06 0.27 12.62
C SER A 23 -4.73 -0.72 11.65
N GLU A 24 -5.39 -0.22 10.61
CA GLU A 24 -6.19 -1.02 9.68
C GLU A 24 -5.53 -1.20 8.31
N GLY A 25 -4.46 -0.46 8.02
CA GLY A 25 -3.81 -0.52 6.73
C GLY A 25 -2.88 0.64 6.44
N VAL A 26 -2.72 0.94 5.15
CA VAL A 26 -1.98 2.10 4.66
C VAL A 26 -2.90 3.01 3.86
N VAL A 27 -2.95 4.27 4.26
CA VAL A 27 -3.58 5.34 3.49
C VAL A 27 -2.52 5.99 2.61
N THR A 28 -2.76 6.02 1.30
CA THR A 28 -1.91 6.70 0.32
C THR A 28 -2.67 7.86 -0.30
N TYR A 29 -2.12 9.07 -0.18
CA TYR A 29 -2.59 10.23 -0.92
C TYR A 29 -1.80 10.32 -2.23
N THR A 30 -2.53 10.42 -3.33
CA THR A 30 -1.98 10.47 -4.68
C THR A 30 -2.53 11.68 -5.42
N ARG A 31 -1.84 12.09 -6.48
CA ARG A 31 -2.27 13.13 -7.40
C ARG A 31 -2.39 12.53 -8.79
N CYS A 32 -3.56 12.70 -9.39
CA CYS A 32 -3.81 12.36 -10.79
C CYS A 32 -3.00 13.27 -11.71
N ALA A 33 -2.74 12.85 -12.97
CA ALA A 33 -2.05 13.67 -13.97
C ALA A 33 -2.67 15.07 -14.17
N CYS A 34 -3.99 15.22 -13.95
CA CYS A 34 -4.67 16.52 -13.99
C CYS A 34 -4.55 17.37 -12.71
N GLY A 35 -3.81 16.92 -11.71
CA GLY A 35 -3.63 17.63 -10.43
C GLY A 35 -4.66 17.31 -9.35
N ARG A 36 -5.71 16.53 -9.64
CA ARG A 36 -6.73 16.16 -8.65
C ARG A 36 -6.16 15.23 -7.58
N PRO A 37 -6.35 15.53 -6.28
CA PRO A 37 -5.98 14.62 -5.21
C PRO A 37 -6.92 13.40 -5.19
N GLN A 38 -6.35 12.24 -4.91
CA GLN A 38 -7.02 10.95 -4.77
C GLN A 38 -6.51 10.27 -3.50
N MET A 39 -7.42 9.66 -2.73
CA MET A 39 -7.10 8.90 -1.53
C MET A 39 -7.31 7.42 -1.80
N ARG A 40 -6.34 6.59 -1.39
CA ARG A 40 -6.37 5.13 -1.55
C ARG A 40 -6.15 4.48 -0.20
N VAL A 41 -6.93 3.45 0.08
CA VAL A 41 -6.79 2.64 1.30
C VAL A 41 -6.40 1.24 0.88
N GLN A 42 -5.29 0.76 1.41
CA GLN A 42 -4.90 -0.65 1.35
C GLN A 42 -5.06 -1.22 2.75
N GLY A 43 -6.05 -2.09 2.94
CA GLY A 43 -6.24 -2.81 4.20
C GLY A 43 -5.10 -3.79 4.45
N PHE A 44 -4.85 -4.11 5.73
CA PHE A 44 -3.99 -5.24 6.05
C PHE A 44 -4.72 -6.55 5.80
N GLU A 45 -4.18 -7.33 4.89
CA GLU A 45 -4.56 -8.72 4.68
C GLU A 45 -3.41 -9.62 5.16
N PRO A 46 -3.70 -10.83 5.68
CA PRO A 46 -2.65 -11.80 6.02
C PRO A 46 -1.75 -12.05 4.80
N GLY A 47 -0.51 -11.59 4.89
CA GLY A 47 0.48 -11.81 3.85
C GLY A 47 1.04 -13.24 3.89
N PRO A 48 1.60 -13.74 2.78
CA PRO A 48 2.37 -14.97 2.81
C PRO A 48 3.58 -14.81 3.74
N VAL A 49 3.99 -15.90 4.39
CA VAL A 49 5.26 -15.93 5.11
C VAL A 49 6.40 -15.81 4.10
N VAL A 50 7.11 -14.69 4.09
CA VAL A 50 8.26 -14.45 3.20
C VAL A 50 9.60 -14.77 3.86
N ALA A 51 9.62 -14.91 5.19
CA ALA A 51 10.77 -15.34 5.96
C ALA A 51 10.30 -15.94 7.30
N ALA A 52 10.93 -17.03 7.72
CA ALA A 52 10.77 -17.62 9.05
C ALA A 52 12.15 -17.81 9.68
N GLY A 53 12.27 -17.58 10.98
CA GLY A 53 13.49 -17.85 11.72
C GLY A 53 13.82 -19.35 11.71
N ARG A 54 15.09 -19.69 11.86
CA ARG A 54 15.48 -21.07 12.18
C ARG A 54 15.28 -21.28 13.67
N ASP A 55 14.55 -22.32 14.05
CA ASP A 55 14.50 -22.78 15.44
C ASP A 55 15.86 -23.40 15.80
N ASP A 56 16.76 -22.63 16.42
CA ASP A 56 17.89 -23.22 17.15
C ASP A 56 17.36 -23.65 18.53
N ALA A 57 16.85 -24.89 18.58
CA ALA A 57 16.44 -25.50 19.83
C ALA A 57 17.65 -25.58 20.78
N PRO A 58 17.50 -25.22 22.07
CA PRO A 58 18.62 -25.21 23.00
C PRO A 58 19.16 -26.64 23.18
N LYS A 59 20.44 -26.84 22.90
CA LYS A 59 21.14 -28.06 23.29
C LYS A 59 21.34 -28.02 24.81
N HIS A 60 20.44 -28.67 25.55
CA HIS A 60 20.64 -28.94 26.97
C HIS A 60 21.98 -29.68 27.14
N ARG A 61 22.86 -29.15 28.00
CA ARG A 61 24.03 -29.84 28.55
C ARG A 61 23.81 -30.03 30.04
#